data_AF-A0A7S2RT07-F1
#
_entry.id   AF-A0A7S2RT07-F1
#
_cell.length_a   1.000
_cell.length_b   1.000
_cell.length_c   1.000
_cell.angle_alpha   90.00
_cell.angle_beta   90.00
_cell.angle_gamma   90.00
#
_symmetry.space_group_name_H-M   'P 1'
#
loop_
_entity.id
_entity.type
_entity.pdbx_description
1 polymer ?
#
loop_
_entity_poly.entity_id
_entity_poly.type
_entity_poly.pdbx_seq_one_letter_code
_entity_poly.pdbx_strand_id
1 'polypeptide(L)'
;WEIAFQLKRVEELAKPLYLREEELVQEKKKLAADAQRLKNALEAARKDTDDLREELETMLSVTHKHWDTSRITGTPQRFLTEYLKVRMAEQLAEKEAQIAQDKDRYNELVVQARQRERMIRQVRRELEPLTRGMAVKTKRDRIVRLRNRVRLEKWASTTIQRHFRGHRLRQALFSWYRDYWTEVNDDTTGDTYFYNTWSEEVRWTRPLEMTLLPHKAVPPPDRWREDFDDERGVPIYINDANGETTYDRPPEMDYD
;
A
#
# COMPACT_ATOMS: atom_id res chain seq x y z
N TRP A 1 7.12 14.32 -6.46
CA TRP A 1 6.46 14.94 -7.62
C TRP A 1 5.05 14.36 -7.86
N GLU A 2 4.87 13.07 -8.10
CA GLU A 2 3.55 12.47 -8.41
C GLU A 2 2.47 12.68 -7.34
N ILE A 3 2.79 12.51 -6.05
CA ILE A 3 1.84 12.75 -4.95
C ILE A 3 1.40 14.21 -4.92
N ALA A 4 2.35 15.16 -5.04
CA ALA A 4 2.06 16.58 -5.03
C ALA A 4 1.17 16.98 -6.22
N PHE A 5 1.40 16.39 -7.40
CA PHE A 5 0.54 16.58 -8.57
C PHE A 5 -0.90 16.11 -8.32
N GLN A 6 -1.08 14.92 -7.73
CA GLN A 6 -2.41 14.40 -7.42
C GLN A 6 -3.11 15.23 -6.33
N LEU A 7 -2.38 15.69 -5.32
CA LEU A 7 -2.91 16.58 -4.28
C LEU A 7 -3.34 17.93 -4.87
N LYS A 8 -2.52 18.54 -5.72
CA LYS A 8 -2.86 19.79 -6.41
C LYS A 8 -4.15 19.67 -7.23
N ARG A 9 -4.38 18.50 -7.84
CA ARG A 9 -5.61 18.24 -8.63
C ARG A 9 -6.89 18.24 -7.78
N VAL A 10 -6.81 17.80 -6.52
CA VAL A 10 -7.97 17.75 -5.61
C VAL A 10 -8.02 18.92 -4.63
N GLU A 11 -7.06 19.84 -4.72
CA GLU A 11 -6.92 20.97 -3.81
C GLU A 11 -8.18 21.85 -3.80
N GLU A 12 -8.72 22.18 -4.98
CA GLU A 12 -9.94 23.00 -5.11
C GLU A 12 -11.16 22.33 -4.46
N LEU A 13 -11.22 21.00 -4.45
CA LEU A 13 -12.31 20.27 -3.77
C LEU A 13 -12.12 20.27 -2.24
N ALA A 14 -10.88 20.29 -1.76
CA ALA A 14 -10.56 20.26 -0.34
C ALA A 14 -10.66 21.65 0.33
N LYS A 15 -10.35 22.75 -0.39
CA LYS A 15 -10.42 24.14 0.11
C LYS A 15 -11.73 24.49 0.83
N PRO A 16 -12.94 24.30 0.24
CA PRO A 16 -14.18 24.63 0.93
C PRO A 16 -14.41 23.80 2.19
N LEU A 17 -13.94 22.54 2.21
CA LEU A 17 -14.04 21.68 3.39
C LEU A 17 -13.14 22.16 4.53
N TYR A 18 -11.95 22.68 4.24
CA TYR A 18 -11.08 23.28 5.25
C TYR A 18 -11.70 24.54 5.87
N LEU A 19 -12.22 25.44 5.03
CA LEU A 19 -12.91 26.64 5.51
C LEU A 19 -14.10 26.25 6.40
N ARG A 20 -14.88 25.25 5.95
CA ARG A 20 -16.01 24.74 6.72
C ARG A 20 -15.59 24.11 8.04
N GLU A 21 -14.52 23.34 8.06
CA GLU A 21 -13.96 22.79 9.30
C GLU A 21 -13.57 23.91 10.27
N GLU A 22 -12.88 24.94 9.78
CA GLU A 22 -12.45 26.08 10.57
C GLU A 22 -13.64 26.81 11.20
N GLU A 23 -14.65 27.15 10.40
CA GLU A 23 -15.90 27.77 10.88
C GLU A 23 -16.53 26.94 12.01
N LEU A 24 -16.74 25.64 11.79
CA LEU A 24 -17.37 24.76 12.77
C LEU A 24 -16.53 24.66 14.06
N VAL A 25 -15.21 24.66 13.95
CA VAL A 25 -14.30 24.67 15.10
C VAL A 25 -14.45 25.97 15.89
N GLN A 26 -14.54 27.13 15.22
CA GLN A 26 -14.73 28.41 15.89
C GLN A 26 -16.11 28.50 16.55
N GLU A 27 -17.17 28.07 15.87
CA GLU A 27 -18.52 28.00 16.44
C GLU A 27 -18.57 27.10 17.68
N LYS A 28 -17.97 25.91 17.62
CA LYS A 28 -17.88 25.00 18.78
C LYS A 28 -17.15 25.67 19.94
N LYS A 29 -16.03 26.36 19.68
CA LYS A 29 -15.28 27.08 20.72
C LYS A 29 -16.13 28.15 21.40
N LYS A 30 -16.88 28.94 20.62
CA LYS A 30 -17.82 29.95 21.14
C LYS A 30 -18.89 29.31 22.02
N LEU A 31 -19.58 28.27 21.52
CA LEU A 31 -20.60 27.53 22.28
C LEU A 31 -20.05 26.94 23.58
N ALA A 32 -18.83 26.41 23.55
CA ALA A 32 -18.17 25.87 24.74
C ALA A 32 -17.83 26.97 25.77
N ALA A 33 -17.37 28.14 25.30
CA ALA A 33 -17.11 29.28 26.17
C ALA A 33 -18.39 29.81 26.82
N ASP A 34 -19.47 29.93 26.05
CA ASP A 34 -20.77 30.38 26.55
C ASP A 34 -21.39 29.37 27.53
N ALA A 35 -21.27 28.07 27.23
CA ALA A 35 -21.69 27.02 28.16
C ALA A 35 -20.89 27.06 29.48
N GLN A 36 -19.58 27.32 29.41
CA GLN A 36 -18.75 27.46 30.62
C GLN A 36 -19.14 28.70 31.44
N ARG A 37 -19.43 29.82 30.79
CA ARG A 37 -19.93 31.04 31.46
C ARG A 37 -21.25 30.78 32.17
N LEU A 38 -22.22 30.16 31.48
CA LEU A 38 -23.50 29.79 32.09
C LEU A 38 -23.35 28.79 33.22
N LYS A 39 -22.45 27.82 33.10
CA LYS A 39 -22.15 26.87 34.17
C LYS A 39 -21.67 27.59 35.43
N ASN A 40 -20.71 28.51 35.30
CA ASN A 40 -20.20 29.28 36.43
C ASN A 40 -21.31 30.17 37.04
N ALA A 41 -22.15 30.78 36.20
CA ALA A 41 -23.29 31.59 36.66
C ALA A 41 -24.34 30.75 37.40
N LEU A 42 -24.65 29.54 36.92
CA LEU A 42 -25.53 28.58 37.59
C LEU A 42 -24.97 28.14 38.94
N GLU A 43 -23.67 27.90 39.04
CA GLU A 43 -23.02 27.55 40.32
C GLU A 43 -23.10 28.71 41.33
N ALA A 44 -22.92 29.96 40.87
CA ALA A 44 -23.09 31.14 41.72
C ALA A 44 -24.56 31.34 42.14
N ALA A 45 -25.50 31.18 41.22
CA ALA A 45 -26.93 31.31 41.49
C ALA A 45 -27.44 30.25 42.47
N ARG A 46 -26.94 29.00 42.36
CA ARG A 46 -27.25 27.93 43.32
C ARG A 46 -26.82 28.27 44.74
N LYS A 47 -25.61 28.82 44.90
CA LYS A 47 -25.14 29.27 46.23
C LYS A 47 -26.03 30.38 46.78
N ASP A 48 -26.39 31.37 45.96
CA ASP A 48 -27.31 32.44 46.38
C ASP A 48 -28.68 31.90 46.80
N THR A 49 -29.22 30.89 46.10
CA THR A 49 -30.48 30.24 46.52
C THR A 49 -30.35 29.41 47.80
N ASP A 50 -29.21 28.73 48.00
CA ASP A 50 -28.95 27.99 49.24
C ASP A 50 -28.85 28.96 50.44
N ASP A 51 -28.13 30.07 50.29
CA ASP A 51 -28.04 31.11 51.32
C ASP A 51 -29.42 31.75 51.62
N LEU A 52 -30.23 32.04 50.59
CA LEU A 52 -31.60 32.54 50.75
C LEU A 52 -32.49 31.55 51.52
N ARG A 53 -32.32 30.26 51.24
CA ARG A 53 -33.07 29.18 51.88
C ARG A 53 -32.70 29.02 53.34
N GLU A 54 -31.41 29.07 53.67
CA GLU A 54 -30.92 29.06 55.04
C GLU A 54 -31.42 30.28 55.83
N GLU A 55 -31.34 31.48 55.25
CA GLU A 55 -31.88 32.69 55.87
C GLU A 55 -33.39 32.57 56.13
N LEU A 56 -34.16 32.06 55.17
CA LEU A 56 -35.59 31.85 55.33
C LEU A 56 -35.91 30.82 56.43
N GLU A 57 -35.14 29.72 56.51
CA GLU A 57 -35.29 28.72 57.56
C GLU A 57 -35.01 29.32 58.95
N THR A 58 -33.97 30.14 59.09
CA THR A 58 -33.69 30.86 60.35
C THR A 58 -34.84 31.81 60.72
N MET A 59 -35.39 32.56 59.77
CA MET A 59 -36.52 33.46 60.00
C MET A 59 -37.82 32.73 60.37
N LEU A 60 -38.03 31.52 59.85
CA LEU A 60 -39.17 30.68 60.21
C LEU A 60 -39.06 30.15 61.64
N SER A 61 -37.84 29.88 62.12
CA SER A 61 -37.60 29.42 63.49
C SER A 61 -37.71 30.52 64.55
N VAL A 62 -37.44 31.78 64.17
CA VAL A 62 -37.35 32.92 65.08
C VAL A 62 -38.70 33.62 65.27
N THR A 63 -38.99 34.00 66.51
CA THR A 63 -40.27 34.64 66.93
C THR A 63 -40.20 36.16 67.06
N HIS A 64 -39.05 36.78 66.79
CA HIS A 64 -38.89 38.24 66.86
C HIS A 64 -39.77 38.96 65.82
N LYS A 65 -40.29 40.14 66.17
CA LYS A 65 -41.18 40.94 65.29
C LYS A 65 -40.45 41.51 64.07
N HIS A 66 -39.15 41.77 64.20
CA HIS A 66 -38.37 42.43 63.15
C HIS A 66 -37.08 41.68 62.90
N TRP A 67 -36.64 41.72 61.65
CA TRP A 67 -35.39 41.13 61.19
C TRP A 67 -34.65 42.12 60.32
N ASP A 68 -33.34 42.18 60.49
CA ASP A 68 -32.48 43.09 59.75
C ASP A 68 -31.83 42.32 58.59
N THR A 69 -32.01 42.81 57.36
CA THR A 69 -31.38 42.22 56.18
C THR A 69 -30.97 43.31 55.20
N SER A 70 -29.90 43.04 54.44
CA SER A 70 -29.47 43.87 53.32
C SER A 70 -29.92 43.35 51.96
N ARG A 71 -30.61 42.20 51.88
CA ARG A 71 -30.90 41.53 50.61
C ARG A 71 -31.95 42.23 49.73
N ILE A 72 -32.93 42.90 50.33
CA ILE A 72 -34.00 43.56 49.57
C ILE A 72 -33.51 44.88 48.97
N THR A 73 -32.81 45.70 49.75
CA THR A 73 -32.46 47.08 49.40
C THR A 73 -30.96 47.29 49.16
N GLY A 74 -30.14 46.24 49.31
CA GLY A 74 -28.68 46.31 49.23
C GLY A 74 -28.01 46.98 50.45
N THR A 75 -28.80 47.49 51.40
CA THR A 75 -28.32 48.17 52.62
C THR A 75 -28.98 47.53 53.84
N PRO A 76 -28.27 47.32 54.96
CA PRO A 76 -28.86 46.73 56.15
C PRO A 76 -30.04 47.57 56.65
N GLN A 77 -31.24 47.01 56.60
CA GLN A 77 -32.48 47.67 57.02
C GLN A 77 -33.35 46.70 57.81
N ARG A 78 -34.18 47.26 58.71
CA ARG A 78 -35.08 46.52 59.59
C ARG A 78 -36.46 46.34 58.97
N PHE A 79 -36.89 45.10 58.82
CA PHE A 79 -38.18 44.75 58.23
C PHE A 79 -39.06 43.98 59.22
N LEU A 80 -40.38 43.98 58.98
CA LEU A 80 -41.32 43.09 59.67
C LEU A 80 -41.04 41.64 59.22
N THR A 81 -40.90 40.72 60.18
CA THR A 81 -40.54 39.31 59.88
C THR A 81 -41.53 38.62 58.97
N GLU A 82 -42.84 38.80 59.19
CA GLU A 82 -43.89 38.21 58.36
C GLU A 82 -43.84 38.68 56.90
N TYR A 83 -43.62 39.98 56.68
CA TYR A 83 -43.40 40.52 55.33
C TYR A 83 -42.16 39.91 54.69
N LEU A 84 -41.07 39.83 55.45
CA LEU A 84 -39.78 39.35 54.96
C LEU A 84 -39.85 37.87 54.56
N LYS A 85 -40.53 37.02 55.32
CA LYS A 85 -40.76 35.60 55.00
C LYS A 85 -41.43 35.42 53.63
N VAL A 86 -42.53 36.13 53.39
CA VAL A 86 -43.26 36.06 52.12
C VAL A 86 -42.37 36.57 50.98
N ARG A 87 -41.72 37.72 51.16
CA ARG A 87 -40.88 38.32 50.12
C ARG A 87 -39.67 37.46 49.76
N MET A 88 -39.01 36.87 50.75
CA MET A 88 -37.86 35.98 50.55
C MET A 88 -38.28 34.67 49.89
N ALA A 89 -39.46 34.12 50.23
CA ALA A 89 -40.02 32.95 49.56
C ALA A 89 -40.33 33.21 48.08
N GLU A 90 -40.93 34.36 47.76
CA GLU A 90 -41.14 34.79 46.38
C GLU A 90 -39.82 34.92 45.62
N GLN A 91 -38.82 35.61 46.21
CA GLN A 91 -37.50 35.76 45.60
C GLN A 91 -36.80 34.41 45.38
N LEU A 92 -36.92 33.48 46.33
CA LEU A 92 -36.38 32.13 46.20
C LEU A 92 -37.04 31.42 45.01
N ALA A 93 -38.38 31.46 44.91
CA ALA A 93 -39.12 30.83 43.80
C ALA A 93 -38.75 31.44 42.43
N GLU A 94 -38.61 32.77 42.36
CA GLU A 94 -38.16 33.46 41.14
C GLU A 94 -36.74 33.03 40.73
N LYS A 95 -35.82 32.94 41.69
CA LYS A 95 -34.43 32.51 41.45
C LYS A 95 -34.36 31.04 41.04
N GLU A 96 -35.12 30.16 41.68
CA GLU A 96 -35.22 28.75 41.30
C GLU A 96 -35.77 28.58 39.88
N ALA A 97 -36.80 29.36 39.51
CA ALA A 97 -37.34 29.37 38.15
C ALA A 97 -36.29 29.85 37.13
N GLN A 98 -35.53 30.91 37.44
CA GLN A 98 -34.45 31.39 36.58
C GLN A 98 -33.33 30.35 36.44
N ILE A 99 -32.92 29.69 37.52
CA ILE A 99 -31.93 28.60 37.50
C ILE A 99 -32.41 27.45 36.62
N ALA A 100 -33.70 27.11 36.65
CA ALA A 100 -34.27 26.08 35.79
C ALA A 100 -34.15 26.47 34.30
N GLN A 101 -34.52 27.70 33.94
CA GLN A 101 -34.39 28.22 32.57
C GLN A 101 -32.92 28.25 32.10
N ASP A 102 -32.01 28.73 32.95
CA ASP A 102 -30.58 28.79 32.62
C ASP A 102 -29.95 27.39 32.51
N LYS A 103 -30.45 26.41 33.27
CA LYS A 103 -30.04 25.01 33.16
C LYS A 103 -30.48 24.42 31.83
N ASP A 104 -31.70 24.71 31.38
CA ASP A 104 -32.19 24.27 30.07
C ASP A 104 -31.39 24.91 28.94
N ARG A 105 -31.10 26.21 29.03
CA ARG A 105 -30.22 26.93 28.10
C ARG A 105 -28.81 26.34 28.07
N TYR A 106 -28.23 26.02 29.23
CA TYR A 106 -26.93 25.36 29.31
C TYR A 106 -26.96 23.99 28.61
N ASN A 107 -27.99 23.18 28.86
CA ASN A 107 -28.16 21.88 28.20
C ASN A 107 -28.25 22.05 26.68
N GLU A 108 -28.99 23.05 26.21
CA GLU A 108 -29.12 23.36 24.79
C GLU A 108 -27.78 23.74 24.15
N LEU A 109 -26.98 24.61 24.77
CA LEU A 109 -25.63 24.94 24.31
C LEU A 109 -24.72 23.70 24.24
N VAL A 110 -24.79 22.82 25.23
CA VAL A 110 -24.02 21.56 25.26
C VAL A 110 -24.44 20.65 24.11
N VAL A 111 -25.74 20.54 23.83
CA VAL A 111 -26.27 19.75 22.70
C VAL A 111 -25.78 20.34 21.38
N GLN A 112 -25.87 21.66 21.19
CA GLN A 112 -25.39 22.34 19.99
C GLN A 112 -23.87 22.12 19.81
N ALA A 113 -23.07 22.23 20.87
CA ALA A 113 -21.63 21.97 20.80
C ALA A 113 -21.31 20.53 20.38
N ARG A 114 -22.08 19.55 20.87
CA ARG A 114 -21.97 18.14 20.45
C ARG A 114 -22.38 17.95 18.98
N GLN A 115 -23.37 18.68 18.49
CA GLN A 115 -23.77 18.66 17.08
C GLN A 115 -22.66 19.22 16.18
N ARG A 116 -22.06 20.36 16.53
CA ARG A 116 -20.90 20.92 15.80
C ARG A 116 -19.74 19.94 15.78
N GLU A 117 -19.46 19.26 16.89
CA GLU A 117 -18.44 18.20 16.93
C GLU A 117 -18.74 17.01 15.98
N ARG A 118 -20.01 16.62 15.83
CA ARG A 118 -20.40 15.59 14.84
C ARG A 118 -20.14 16.09 13.41
N MET A 119 -20.50 17.34 13.11
CA MET A 119 -20.26 17.95 11.80
C MET A 119 -18.75 18.05 11.48
N ILE A 120 -17.92 18.46 12.44
CA ILE A 120 -16.45 18.49 12.29
C ILE A 120 -15.93 17.10 11.92
N ARG A 121 -16.38 16.05 12.63
CA ARG A 121 -15.98 14.67 12.32
C ARG A 121 -16.43 14.22 10.93
N GLN A 122 -17.61 14.65 10.48
CA GLN A 122 -18.07 14.36 9.12
C GLN A 122 -17.19 15.05 8.07
N VAL A 123 -16.94 16.35 8.21
CA VAL A 123 -16.08 17.11 7.29
C VAL A 123 -14.67 16.52 7.23
N ARG A 124 -14.10 16.14 8.39
CA ARG A 124 -12.79 15.46 8.43
C ARG A 124 -12.77 14.13 7.68
N ARG A 125 -13.86 13.36 7.75
CA ARG A 125 -13.99 12.10 6.98
C ARG A 125 -14.07 12.35 5.48
N GLU A 126 -14.73 13.43 5.06
CA GLU A 126 -14.80 13.86 3.66
C GLU A 126 -13.45 14.40 3.17
N LEU A 127 -12.68 15.02 4.05
CA LEU A 127 -11.35 15.56 3.76
C LEU A 127 -10.26 14.48 3.69
N GLU A 128 -10.35 13.41 4.49
CA GLU A 128 -9.39 12.30 4.53
C GLU A 128 -9.06 11.73 3.13
N PRO A 129 -10.01 11.36 2.25
CA PRO A 129 -9.71 10.84 0.91
C PRO A 129 -9.05 11.88 0.00
N LEU A 130 -9.29 13.17 0.21
CA LEU A 130 -8.73 14.26 -0.61
C LEU A 130 -7.32 14.67 -0.16
N THR A 131 -6.91 14.25 1.04
CA THR A 131 -5.64 14.64 1.65
C THR A 131 -4.73 13.43 1.84
N ARG A 132 -4.67 12.89 3.07
CA ARG A 132 -3.84 11.75 3.43
C ARG A 132 -4.21 10.50 2.62
N GLY A 133 -5.50 10.26 2.42
CA GLY A 133 -6.02 9.15 1.64
C GLY A 133 -5.54 9.18 0.20
N MET A 134 -5.55 10.34 -0.47
CA MET A 134 -5.02 10.50 -1.82
C MET A 134 -3.53 10.16 -1.86
N ALA A 135 -2.73 10.71 -0.94
CA ALA A 135 -1.30 10.46 -0.89
C ALA A 135 -0.97 8.97 -0.69
N VAL A 136 -1.70 8.29 0.21
CA VAL A 136 -1.55 6.85 0.44
C VAL A 136 -1.96 6.04 -0.79
N LYS A 137 -3.08 6.39 -1.42
CA LYS A 137 -3.57 5.73 -2.65
C LYS A 137 -2.54 5.87 -3.77
N THR A 138 -2.04 7.08 -4.04
CA THR A 138 -1.03 7.32 -5.07
C THR A 138 0.25 6.50 -4.81
N LYS A 139 0.71 6.39 -3.56
CA LYS A 139 1.86 5.55 -3.20
C LYS A 139 1.59 4.06 -3.50
N ARG A 140 0.42 3.54 -3.11
CA ARG A 140 0.03 2.16 -3.38
C ARG A 140 -0.04 1.88 -4.89
N ASP A 141 -0.70 2.73 -5.64
CA ASP A 141 -0.87 2.59 -7.09
C ASP A 141 0.48 2.66 -7.82
N ARG A 142 1.41 3.50 -7.37
CA ARG A 142 2.79 3.53 -7.88
C ARG A 142 3.50 2.20 -7.68
N ILE A 143 3.43 1.62 -6.48
CA ILE A 143 4.07 0.33 -6.18
C ILE A 143 3.50 -0.77 -7.07
N VAL A 144 2.17 -0.82 -7.21
CA VAL A 144 1.49 -1.81 -8.07
C VAL A 144 1.93 -1.66 -9.53
N ARG A 145 1.92 -0.43 -10.07
CA ARG A 145 2.36 -0.18 -11.46
C ARG A 145 3.81 -0.57 -11.70
N LEU A 146 4.72 -0.20 -10.80
CA LEU A 146 6.14 -0.57 -10.92
C LEU A 146 6.33 -2.09 -10.84
N ARG A 147 5.64 -2.76 -9.92
CA ARG A 147 5.68 -4.22 -9.82
C ARG A 147 5.16 -4.89 -11.10
N ASN A 148 4.05 -4.41 -11.64
CA ASN A 148 3.49 -4.95 -12.88
C ASN A 148 4.42 -4.71 -14.06
N ARG A 149 5.05 -3.53 -14.16
CA ARG A 149 6.05 -3.23 -15.18
C ARG A 149 7.23 -4.18 -15.12
N VAL A 150 7.85 -4.33 -13.95
CA VAL A 150 9.01 -5.23 -13.76
C VAL A 150 8.65 -6.68 -14.10
N ARG A 151 7.46 -7.14 -13.67
CA ARG A 151 6.98 -8.49 -14.00
C ARG A 151 6.76 -8.67 -15.50
N LEU A 152 6.18 -7.67 -16.16
CA LEU A 152 5.93 -7.69 -17.60
C LEU A 152 7.26 -7.70 -18.38
N GLU A 153 8.22 -6.85 -18.01
CA GLU A 153 9.55 -6.81 -18.63
C GLU A 153 10.29 -8.14 -18.46
N LYS A 154 10.25 -8.71 -17.25
CA LYS A 154 10.83 -10.04 -16.98
C LYS A 154 10.16 -11.11 -17.85
N TRP A 155 8.82 -11.14 -17.85
CA TRP A 155 8.07 -12.10 -18.66
C TRP A 155 8.42 -11.95 -20.15
N ALA A 156 8.36 -10.73 -20.70
CA ALA A 156 8.69 -10.45 -22.09
C ALA A 156 10.12 -10.89 -22.44
N SER A 157 11.11 -10.55 -21.60
CA SER A 157 12.50 -10.97 -21.77
C SER A 157 12.63 -12.50 -21.78
N THR A 158 12.02 -13.20 -20.82
CA THR A 158 12.08 -14.66 -20.76
C THR A 158 11.38 -15.32 -21.94
N THR A 159 10.28 -14.75 -22.43
CA THR A 159 9.54 -15.24 -23.59
C THR A 159 10.38 -15.08 -24.87
N ILE A 160 10.99 -13.91 -25.07
CA ILE A 160 11.89 -13.65 -26.21
C ILE A 160 13.09 -14.59 -26.17
N GLN A 161 13.76 -14.72 -25.00
CA GLN A 161 14.89 -15.63 -24.84
C GLN A 161 14.50 -17.09 -25.10
N ARG A 162 13.33 -17.53 -24.64
CA ARG A 162 12.82 -18.88 -24.91
C ARG A 162 12.58 -19.10 -26.41
N HIS A 163 11.95 -18.15 -27.09
CA HIS A 163 11.69 -18.24 -28.53
C HIS A 163 13.00 -18.26 -29.32
N PHE A 164 13.94 -17.38 -28.97
CA PHE A 164 15.25 -17.32 -29.62
C PHE A 164 16.07 -18.60 -29.39
N ARG A 165 16.15 -19.11 -28.16
CA ARG A 165 16.81 -20.39 -27.86
C ARG A 165 16.16 -21.54 -28.62
N GLY A 166 14.83 -21.60 -28.67
CA GLY A 166 14.10 -22.60 -29.44
C GLY A 166 14.31 -22.48 -30.95
N HIS A 167 14.41 -21.27 -31.48
CA HIS A 167 14.75 -21.02 -32.89
C HIS A 167 16.17 -21.51 -33.19
N ARG A 168 17.16 -21.13 -32.37
CA ARG A 168 18.55 -21.62 -32.50
C ARG A 168 18.64 -23.15 -32.41
N LEU A 169 17.91 -23.75 -31.47
CA LEU A 169 17.82 -25.20 -31.34
C LEU A 169 17.30 -25.85 -32.62
N ARG A 170 16.18 -25.36 -33.15
CA ARG A 170 15.61 -25.89 -34.40
C ARG A 170 16.52 -25.66 -35.60
N GLN A 171 17.15 -24.50 -35.69
CA GLN A 171 18.11 -24.22 -36.75
C GLN A 171 19.27 -25.22 -36.72
N ALA A 172 19.84 -25.50 -35.54
CA ALA A 172 20.89 -26.50 -35.38
C ALA A 172 20.39 -27.93 -35.67
N LEU A 173 19.22 -28.32 -35.13
CA LEU A 173 18.63 -29.65 -35.34
C LEU A 173 18.24 -29.93 -36.79
N PHE A 174 17.72 -28.93 -37.51
CA PHE A 174 17.33 -29.09 -38.92
C PHE A 174 18.44 -28.66 -39.89
N SER A 175 19.60 -28.24 -39.39
CA SER A 175 20.76 -28.05 -40.25
C SER A 175 21.20 -29.41 -40.77
N TRP A 176 21.25 -29.54 -42.09
CA TRP A 176 21.63 -30.78 -42.75
C TRP A 176 23.15 -31.02 -42.70
N TYR A 177 23.93 -29.97 -42.44
CA TYR A 177 25.38 -30.01 -42.24
C TYR A 177 25.79 -30.21 -40.77
N ARG A 178 24.84 -30.49 -39.87
CA ARG A 178 25.06 -30.64 -38.42
C ARG A 178 26.13 -31.68 -38.08
N ASP A 179 26.18 -32.74 -38.87
CA ASP A 179 26.98 -33.94 -38.61
C ASP A 179 28.44 -33.78 -39.10
N TYR A 180 28.76 -32.66 -39.79
CA TYR A 180 30.06 -32.36 -40.40
C TYR A 180 30.98 -31.49 -39.53
N TRP A 181 30.61 -31.25 -38.26
CA TRP A 181 31.46 -30.52 -37.33
C TRP A 181 32.49 -31.44 -36.67
N THR A 182 33.75 -31.01 -36.70
CA THR A 182 34.90 -31.72 -36.13
C THR A 182 35.64 -30.84 -35.13
N GLU A 183 36.17 -31.45 -34.08
CA GLU A 183 37.01 -30.79 -33.06
C GLU A 183 38.47 -30.94 -33.47
N VAL A 184 39.18 -29.81 -33.63
CA VAL A 184 40.57 -29.77 -34.09
C VAL A 184 41.39 -28.95 -33.09
N ASN A 185 42.57 -29.44 -32.75
CA ASN A 185 43.52 -28.70 -31.92
C ASN A 185 44.48 -27.96 -32.83
N ASP A 186 44.68 -26.67 -32.58
CA ASP A 186 45.68 -25.88 -33.27
C ASP A 186 47.07 -26.20 -32.68
N ASP A 187 47.93 -26.83 -33.47
CA ASP A 187 49.30 -27.22 -33.06
C ASP A 187 50.19 -26.01 -32.71
N THR A 188 49.82 -24.81 -33.19
CA THR A 188 50.58 -23.58 -32.97
C THR A 188 50.25 -22.88 -31.66
N THR A 189 48.97 -22.87 -31.26
CA THR A 189 48.49 -22.18 -30.06
C THR A 189 48.11 -23.12 -28.92
N GLY A 190 47.85 -24.40 -29.23
CA GLY A 190 47.30 -25.39 -28.30
C GLY A 190 45.80 -25.23 -28.03
N ASP A 191 45.13 -24.28 -28.70
CA ASP A 191 43.71 -24.00 -28.51
C ASP A 191 42.85 -24.91 -29.41
N THR A 192 41.71 -25.35 -28.87
CA THR A 192 40.74 -26.18 -29.60
C THR A 192 39.76 -25.31 -30.39
N TYR A 193 39.63 -25.56 -31.68
CA TYR A 193 38.61 -24.97 -32.53
C TYR A 193 37.71 -26.04 -33.17
N PHE A 194 36.56 -25.61 -33.67
CA PHE A 194 35.57 -26.47 -34.30
C PHE A 194 35.46 -26.10 -35.78
N TYR A 195 35.64 -27.08 -36.66
CA TYR A 195 35.63 -26.90 -38.10
C TYR A 195 34.48 -27.69 -38.72
N ASN A 196 33.68 -27.04 -39.57
CA ASN A 196 32.68 -27.72 -40.37
C ASN A 196 33.28 -28.13 -41.73
N THR A 197 33.37 -29.42 -41.99
CA THR A 197 33.97 -29.94 -43.24
C THR A 197 33.10 -29.71 -44.47
N TRP A 198 31.81 -29.43 -44.30
CA TRP A 198 30.90 -29.13 -45.39
C TRP A 198 30.83 -27.63 -45.74
N SER A 199 30.65 -26.78 -44.73
CA SER A 199 30.50 -25.33 -44.93
C SER A 199 31.81 -24.55 -44.85
N GLU A 200 32.92 -25.23 -44.53
CA GLU A 200 34.25 -24.66 -44.30
C GLU A 200 34.28 -23.59 -43.20
N GLU A 201 33.28 -23.59 -42.30
CA GLU A 201 33.18 -22.62 -41.22
C GLU A 201 34.08 -23.02 -40.03
N VAL A 202 34.87 -22.07 -39.54
CA VAL A 202 35.67 -22.20 -38.32
C VAL A 202 34.99 -21.48 -37.16
N ARG A 203 34.87 -22.14 -36.00
CA ARG A 203 34.31 -21.57 -34.77
C ARG A 203 35.18 -21.90 -33.56
N TRP A 204 35.47 -20.88 -32.75
CA TRP A 204 36.21 -21.03 -31.49
C TRP A 204 35.33 -21.41 -30.29
N THR A 205 34.03 -21.53 -30.49
CA THR A 205 33.07 -21.99 -29.47
C THR A 205 32.35 -23.20 -30.01
N ARG A 206 32.20 -24.24 -29.19
CA ARG A 206 31.54 -25.49 -29.57
C ARG A 206 30.17 -25.20 -30.20
N PRO A 207 29.93 -25.62 -31.46
CA PRO A 207 28.65 -25.47 -32.14
C PRO A 207 27.51 -26.10 -31.34
N LEU A 208 26.32 -25.51 -31.47
CA LEU A 208 25.13 -26.01 -30.77
C LEU A 208 24.71 -27.37 -31.35
N GLU A 209 24.94 -27.55 -32.64
CA GLU A 209 24.84 -28.76 -33.45
C GLU A 209 25.50 -29.96 -32.75
N MET A 210 26.78 -29.83 -32.38
CA MET A 210 27.57 -30.86 -31.67
C MET A 210 27.12 -31.06 -30.22
N THR A 211 26.58 -30.02 -29.58
CA THR A 211 26.20 -30.07 -28.17
C THR A 211 24.86 -30.76 -27.95
N LEU A 212 23.91 -30.55 -28.87
CA LEU A 212 22.53 -31.06 -28.76
C LEU A 212 22.38 -32.52 -29.17
N LEU A 213 23.15 -32.92 -30.17
CA LEU A 213 23.23 -34.28 -30.67
C LEU A 213 24.70 -34.66 -30.61
N PRO A 214 25.21 -35.08 -29.44
CA PRO A 214 26.57 -35.59 -29.36
C PRO A 214 26.65 -36.78 -30.31
N HIS A 215 27.32 -36.58 -31.44
CA HIS A 215 27.58 -37.66 -32.37
C HIS A 215 28.39 -38.72 -31.65
N LYS A 216 27.91 -39.97 -31.66
CA LYS A 216 28.84 -41.07 -31.96
C LYS A 216 29.33 -40.72 -33.35
N ALA A 217 30.61 -40.39 -33.50
CA ALA A 217 31.19 -40.06 -34.80
C ALA A 217 30.71 -41.09 -35.81
N VAL A 218 29.87 -40.69 -36.77
CA VAL A 218 29.66 -41.49 -37.97
C VAL A 218 30.93 -41.24 -38.75
N PRO A 219 31.82 -42.23 -38.87
CA PRO A 219 33.03 -42.03 -39.63
C PRO A 219 32.66 -41.73 -41.08
N PRO A 220 33.55 -41.06 -41.84
CA PRO A 220 33.33 -40.80 -43.25
C PRO A 220 32.86 -42.08 -43.96
N PRO A 221 31.93 -41.99 -44.92
CA PRO A 221 31.44 -43.16 -45.67
C PRO A 221 32.54 -43.99 -46.32
N ASP A 222 33.72 -43.40 -46.52
CA ASP A 222 34.87 -44.05 -47.14
C ASP A 222 35.82 -44.73 -46.12
N ARG A 223 35.51 -44.69 -44.82
CA ARG A 223 36.36 -45.30 -43.79
C ARG A 223 36.04 -46.78 -43.63
N TRP A 224 36.84 -47.61 -44.28
CA TRP A 224 36.84 -49.06 -44.12
C TRP A 224 37.88 -49.52 -43.09
N ARG A 225 37.58 -50.59 -42.35
CA ARG A 225 38.49 -51.23 -41.40
C ARG A 225 38.64 -52.72 -41.73
N GLU A 226 39.88 -53.22 -41.69
CA GLU A 226 40.19 -54.64 -41.79
C GLU A 226 40.02 -55.32 -40.43
N ASP A 227 39.28 -56.42 -40.41
CA ASP A 227 39.08 -57.32 -39.27
C ASP A 227 39.32 -58.77 -39.73
N PHE A 228 39.40 -59.72 -38.80
CA PHE A 228 39.65 -61.13 -39.13
C PHE A 228 38.45 -62.00 -38.80
N ASP A 229 37.93 -62.75 -39.77
CA ASP A 229 36.85 -63.71 -39.53
C ASP A 229 37.43 -65.05 -39.04
N ASP A 230 37.31 -65.30 -37.73
CA ASP A 230 37.81 -66.52 -37.08
C ASP A 230 37.15 -67.81 -37.58
N GLU A 231 35.95 -67.76 -38.18
CA GLU A 231 35.26 -68.94 -38.71
C GLU A 231 35.81 -69.36 -40.08
N ARG A 232 36.32 -68.41 -40.86
CA ARG A 232 36.78 -68.63 -42.25
C ARG A 232 38.29 -68.46 -42.44
N GLY A 233 38.97 -67.79 -41.52
CA GLY A 233 40.42 -67.54 -41.57
C GLY A 233 40.83 -66.56 -42.67
N VAL A 234 39.94 -65.64 -43.07
CA VAL A 234 40.15 -64.66 -44.14
C VAL A 234 39.88 -63.25 -43.59
N PRO A 235 40.64 -62.21 -44.01
CA PRO A 235 40.33 -60.84 -43.64
C PRO A 235 38.95 -60.41 -44.17
N ILE A 236 38.21 -59.68 -43.35
CA ILE A 236 36.93 -59.06 -43.67
C ILE A 236 37.05 -57.54 -43.54
N TYR A 237 36.50 -56.80 -44.50
CA TYR A 237 36.51 -55.34 -44.49
C TYR A 237 35.12 -54.83 -44.11
N ILE A 238 35.08 -54.01 -43.06
CA ILE A 238 33.84 -53.45 -42.50
C ILE A 238 33.84 -51.95 -42.74
N ASN A 239 32.80 -51.43 -43.39
CA ASN A 239 32.60 -50.00 -43.54
C ASN A 239 32.02 -49.45 -42.24
N ASP A 240 32.78 -48.59 -41.56
CA ASP A 240 32.39 -48.12 -40.23
C ASP A 240 31.19 -47.14 -40.30
N ALA A 241 30.82 -46.61 -41.48
CA ALA A 241 29.75 -45.64 -41.65
C ALA A 241 28.36 -46.28 -41.81
N ASN A 242 28.26 -47.42 -42.50
CA ASN A 242 26.98 -48.10 -42.77
C ASN A 242 26.94 -49.55 -42.23
N GLY A 243 28.06 -50.09 -41.75
CA GLY A 243 28.18 -51.46 -41.23
C GLY A 243 28.20 -52.53 -42.32
N GLU A 244 28.39 -52.17 -43.59
CA GLU A 244 28.54 -53.13 -44.67
C GLU A 244 29.84 -53.91 -44.53
N THR A 245 29.79 -55.21 -44.81
CA THR A 245 30.94 -56.11 -44.75
C THR A 245 31.22 -56.74 -46.10
N THR A 246 32.45 -56.64 -46.58
CA THR A 246 32.92 -57.31 -47.81
C THR A 246 34.20 -58.09 -47.55
N TYR A 247 34.45 -59.13 -48.35
CA TYR A 247 35.69 -59.91 -48.31
C TYR A 247 36.72 -59.40 -49.32
N ASP A 248 36.27 -58.65 -50.32
CA ASP A 248 37.15 -58.00 -51.30
C ASP A 248 37.62 -56.66 -50.75
N ARG A 249 38.93 -56.40 -50.84
CA ARG A 249 39.52 -55.15 -50.37
C ARG A 249 38.88 -53.97 -51.14
N PRO A 250 38.22 -53.02 -50.45
CA PRO A 250 37.59 -51.88 -51.10
C PRO A 250 38.62 -51.03 -51.86
N PRO A 251 38.31 -50.54 -53.08
CA PRO A 251 39.24 -49.73 -53.87
C PRO A 251 39.64 -48.43 -53.17
N GLU A 252 38.78 -47.91 -52.28
CA GLU A 252 39.06 -46.69 -51.51
C GLU A 252 40.23 -46.86 -50.52
N MET A 253 40.57 -48.09 -50.09
CA MET A 253 41.69 -48.38 -49.19
C MET A 253 43.05 -48.43 -49.89
N ASP A 254 43.09 -48.41 -51.23
CA ASP A 254 44.34 -48.39 -51.99
C ASP A 254 44.87 -46.96 -52.21
N TYR A 255 44.12 -45.94 -51.76
CA TYR A 255 44.48 -44.52 -51.82
C TYR A 255 44.76 -43.95 -50.43
N ASP A 256 45.72 -44.53 -49.71
CA ASP A 256 46.35 -43.96 -48.50
C ASP A 256 47.88 -44.13 -48.56
#